data_AF-A0AAJ2NJQ5-F1
#
_entry.id   AF-A0AAJ2NJQ5-F1
#
_cell.length_a   1.000
_cell.length_b   1.000
_cell.length_c   1.000
_cell.angle_alpha   90.00
_cell.angle_beta   90.00
_cell.angle_gamma   90.00
#
_symmetry.space_group_name_H-M   'P 1'
#
loop_
_entity.id
_entity.type
_entity.pdbx_description
1 polymer ?
#
loop_
_entity_poly.entity_id
_entity_poly.type
_entity_poly.pdbx_seq_one_letter_code
_entity_poly.pdbx_strand_id
1 'polypeptide(L)'
;MSRLIPENPYTSAGWHSRQNQRTRGDVMGLFQQINNEKNELIHFETLLSEIAKQENISFSDACAIIAREAYWHMDDIPFGEPFYLYDYDVISGFKKSDGFSNQSLSFLKDMALGGEFSEESSPDLKGVYSRCDGGNGWYREFYFRGTEITMAFIDSNVNIPPCLEKFRVRADKLLKDKKDRLAKKKEKEGQIVVSRDELEKEIELLRAEIITLKGELPSQLGEFRDDDPLLIAIQLRNSEWSNYDVDDRRTIPSQDALVAQLKLEYENMPDAQARAIEKVACPIKRK
;
A
#
# COMPACT_ATOMS: atom_id res chain seq x y z
N MET A 1 50.56 11.69 -65.43
CA MET A 1 50.09 10.43 -64.82
C MET A 1 50.58 10.37 -63.38
N SER A 2 49.76 9.77 -62.52
CA SER A 2 50.00 9.45 -61.10
C SER A 2 49.78 10.58 -60.08
N ARG A 3 48.63 10.46 -59.41
CA ARG A 3 48.13 11.25 -58.27
C ARG A 3 48.92 10.83 -57.02
N LEU A 4 49.52 11.79 -56.32
CA LEU A 4 50.00 11.62 -54.95
C LEU A 4 48.85 11.98 -54.00
N ILE A 5 48.44 11.01 -53.19
CA ILE A 5 47.43 11.13 -52.14
C ILE A 5 48.06 11.93 -50.99
N PRO A 6 47.39 12.95 -50.41
CA PRO A 6 47.90 13.63 -49.23
C PRO A 6 47.81 12.72 -48.00
N GLU A 7 48.89 12.70 -47.22
CA GLU A 7 49.02 11.97 -45.97
C GLU A 7 47.98 12.45 -44.94
N ASN A 8 47.33 11.48 -44.29
CA ASN A 8 46.37 11.67 -43.22
C ASN A 8 47.08 12.13 -41.93
N PRO A 9 46.75 13.30 -41.35
CA PRO A 9 47.47 13.88 -40.21
C PRO A 9 47.11 13.29 -38.85
N TYR A 10 46.46 12.12 -38.78
CA TYR A 10 46.09 11.50 -37.51
C TYR A 10 47.01 10.34 -37.14
N THR A 11 48.27 10.66 -36.87
CA THR A 11 49.11 9.82 -36.01
C THR A 11 49.77 10.66 -34.92
N SER A 12 49.55 10.19 -33.69
CA SER A 12 50.24 10.50 -32.44
C SER A 12 49.74 11.65 -31.56
N ALA A 13 49.60 11.28 -30.29
CA ALA A 13 49.71 12.05 -29.07
C ALA A 13 48.50 12.90 -28.60
N GLY A 14 47.94 12.46 -27.48
CA GLY A 14 47.69 13.38 -26.36
C GLY A 14 46.26 13.86 -26.15
N TRP A 15 45.34 12.95 -25.82
CA TRP A 15 44.14 13.34 -25.07
C TRP A 15 43.93 12.38 -23.90
N HIS A 16 44.71 12.61 -22.84
CA HIS A 16 44.25 12.30 -21.49
C HIS A 16 43.08 13.22 -21.18
N SER A 17 41.85 12.71 -21.30
CA SER A 17 40.71 13.34 -20.65
C SER A 17 39.97 12.30 -19.82
N ARG A 18 40.02 12.57 -18.51
CA ARG A 18 39.47 11.81 -17.39
C ARG A 18 38.03 11.36 -17.69
N GLN A 19 37.85 10.10 -18.08
CA GLN A 19 36.56 9.46 -17.90
C GLN A 19 36.39 9.17 -16.42
N ASN A 20 35.52 9.97 -15.80
CA ASN A 20 34.89 9.69 -14.52
C ASN A 20 34.56 8.19 -14.44
N GLN A 21 35.31 7.46 -13.61
CA GLN A 21 34.87 6.21 -13.02
C GLN A 21 33.74 6.54 -12.03
N ARG A 22 32.59 6.94 -12.55
CA ARG A 22 31.33 6.64 -11.87
C ARG A 22 31.15 5.15 -12.06
N THR A 23 31.20 4.42 -10.96
CA THR A 23 30.78 3.02 -10.84
C THR A 23 29.45 2.85 -11.58
N ARG A 24 29.55 2.40 -12.83
CA ARG A 24 28.41 1.91 -13.60
C ARG A 24 28.00 0.66 -12.84
N GLY A 25 26.91 0.77 -12.08
CA GLY A 25 26.25 -0.41 -11.53
C GLY A 25 26.08 -1.39 -12.67
N ASP A 26 26.55 -2.62 -12.46
CA ASP A 26 26.60 -3.67 -13.45
C ASP A 26 25.19 -3.84 -14.04
N VAL A 27 24.96 -3.33 -15.25
CA VAL A 27 23.66 -3.42 -15.92
C VAL A 27 23.56 -4.85 -16.40
N MET A 28 22.95 -5.70 -15.56
CA MET A 28 22.68 -7.09 -15.93
C MET A 28 21.95 -7.14 -17.28
N GLY A 29 22.44 -8.00 -18.18
CA GLY A 29 21.77 -8.22 -19.46
C GLY A 29 20.37 -8.82 -19.29
N LEU A 30 19.49 -8.59 -20.26
CA LEU A 30 18.09 -9.05 -20.24
C LEU A 30 17.95 -10.55 -19.93
N PHE A 31 18.75 -11.41 -20.59
CA PHE A 31 18.72 -12.86 -20.35
C PHE A 31 19.21 -13.23 -18.94
N GLN A 32 20.14 -12.47 -18.39
CA GLN A 32 20.63 -12.68 -17.03
C GLN A 32 19.57 -12.27 -16.00
N GLN A 33 18.77 -11.23 -16.28
CA GLN A 33 17.62 -10.87 -15.46
C GLN A 33 16.59 -11.99 -15.41
N ILE A 34 16.19 -12.53 -16.57
CA ILE A 34 15.21 -13.62 -16.66
C ILE A 34 15.73 -14.89 -15.95
N ASN A 35 17.00 -15.24 -16.16
CA ASN A 35 17.58 -16.41 -15.49
C ASN A 35 17.68 -16.20 -13.97
N ASN A 36 18.03 -15.00 -13.53
CA ASN A 36 18.05 -14.69 -12.10
C ASN A 36 16.65 -14.76 -11.51
N GLU A 37 15.62 -14.29 -12.21
CA GLU A 37 14.24 -14.41 -11.77
C GLU A 37 13.80 -15.88 -11.64
N LYS A 38 14.09 -16.70 -12.65
CA LYS A 38 13.83 -18.16 -12.59
C LYS A 38 14.54 -18.83 -11.42
N ASN A 39 15.77 -18.42 -11.11
CA ASN A 39 16.55 -18.98 -10.00
C ASN A 39 15.95 -18.67 -8.63
N GLU A 40 15.11 -17.64 -8.53
CA GLU A 40 14.39 -17.27 -7.30
C GLU A 40 13.15 -18.13 -7.06
N LEU A 41 12.69 -18.94 -8.01
CA LEU A 41 11.49 -19.76 -7.84
C LEU A 41 11.72 -20.84 -6.77
N ILE A 42 10.87 -20.81 -5.74
CA ILE A 42 10.76 -21.87 -4.75
C ILE A 42 9.30 -22.32 -4.73
N HIS A 43 9.05 -23.53 -5.23
CA HIS A 43 7.73 -24.13 -5.24
C HIS A 43 7.26 -24.41 -3.81
N PHE A 44 5.97 -24.21 -3.53
CA PHE A 44 5.44 -24.28 -2.17
C PHE A 44 5.72 -25.61 -1.48
N GLU A 45 5.48 -26.72 -2.18
CA GLU A 45 5.63 -28.07 -1.64
C GLU A 45 7.09 -28.36 -1.27
N THR A 46 8.05 -27.84 -2.03
CA THR A 46 9.49 -28.00 -1.75
C THR A 46 9.83 -27.33 -0.43
N LEU A 47 9.43 -26.07 -0.25
CA LEU A 47 9.72 -25.33 0.97
C LEU A 47 9.06 -25.98 2.19
N LEU A 48 7.76 -26.27 2.10
CA LEU A 48 6.98 -26.83 3.21
C LEU A 48 7.48 -28.21 3.63
N SER A 49 7.84 -29.06 2.65
CA SER A 49 8.43 -30.37 2.92
C SER A 49 9.77 -30.27 3.65
N GLU A 50 10.60 -29.30 3.29
CA GLU A 50 11.88 -29.09 3.95
C GLU A 50 11.74 -28.50 5.35
N ILE A 51 10.84 -27.54 5.54
CA ILE A 51 10.49 -27.01 6.88
C ILE A 51 10.01 -28.14 7.78
N ALA A 52 9.06 -28.96 7.29
CA ALA A 52 8.51 -30.08 8.04
C ALA A 52 9.60 -31.07 8.49
N LYS A 53 10.52 -31.41 7.59
CA LYS A 53 11.66 -32.29 7.89
C LYS A 53 12.65 -31.66 8.86
N GLN A 54 13.01 -30.39 8.67
CA GLN A 54 14.00 -29.69 9.47
C GLN A 54 13.53 -29.47 10.91
N GLU A 55 12.29 -29.04 11.09
CA GLU A 55 11.71 -28.73 12.40
C GLU A 55 11.05 -29.95 13.05
N ASN A 56 11.04 -31.10 12.37
CA ASN A 56 10.42 -32.35 12.81
C ASN A 56 8.93 -32.16 13.18
N ILE A 57 8.19 -31.52 12.28
CA ILE A 57 6.75 -31.26 12.38
C ILE A 57 6.01 -31.90 11.20
N SER A 58 4.68 -31.98 11.26
CA SER A 58 3.91 -32.48 10.12
C SER A 58 3.90 -31.47 8.96
N PHE A 59 3.66 -31.94 7.73
CA PHE A 59 3.46 -31.05 6.58
C PHE A 59 2.29 -30.09 6.81
N SER A 60 1.22 -30.57 7.45
CA SER A 60 0.07 -29.77 7.86
C SER A 60 0.45 -28.62 8.80
N ASP A 61 1.31 -28.88 9.79
CA ASP A 61 1.81 -27.85 10.72
C ASP A 61 2.68 -26.82 9.99
N ALA A 62 3.53 -27.26 9.06
CA ALA A 62 4.32 -26.36 8.22
C ALA A 62 3.42 -25.44 7.38
N CYS A 63 2.34 -25.98 6.79
CA CYS A 63 1.33 -25.18 6.09
C CYS A 63 0.69 -24.15 7.02
N ALA A 64 0.32 -24.54 8.26
CA ALA A 64 -0.33 -23.66 9.23
C ALA A 64 0.56 -22.47 9.60
N ILE A 65 1.86 -22.71 9.83
CA ILE A 65 2.84 -21.68 10.17
C ILE A 65 2.98 -20.69 9.01
N ILE A 66 3.24 -21.17 7.80
CA ILE A 66 3.43 -20.31 6.63
C ILE A 66 2.14 -19.54 6.28
N ALA A 67 0.97 -20.17 6.41
CA ALA A 67 -0.31 -19.51 6.22
C ALA A 67 -0.51 -18.34 7.20
N ARG A 68 -0.15 -18.52 8.47
CA ARG A 68 -0.30 -17.49 9.49
C ARG A 68 0.59 -16.28 9.22
N GLU A 69 1.86 -16.52 8.89
CA GLU A 69 2.80 -15.45 8.53
C GLU A 69 2.35 -14.73 7.25
N ALA A 70 1.96 -15.47 6.20
CA ALA A 70 1.47 -14.88 4.96
C ALA A 70 0.17 -14.06 5.15
N TYR A 71 -0.71 -14.48 6.06
CA TYR A 71 -1.94 -13.77 6.38
C TYR A 71 -1.66 -12.40 7.02
N TRP A 72 -0.71 -12.33 7.97
CA TRP A 72 -0.33 -11.07 8.63
C TRP A 72 0.24 -10.04 7.64
N HIS A 73 0.95 -10.50 6.62
CA HIS A 73 1.48 -9.63 5.57
C HIS A 73 0.42 -9.10 4.59
N MET A 74 -0.80 -9.68 4.57
CA MET A 74 -1.92 -9.12 3.80
C MET A 74 -2.66 -8.00 4.54
N ASP A 75 -2.62 -7.99 5.87
CA ASP A 75 -3.25 -6.95 6.71
C ASP A 75 -2.29 -5.76 7.00
N ASP A 76 -1.16 -5.65 6.29
CA ASP A 76 -0.11 -4.64 6.49
C ASP A 76 0.47 -4.60 7.93
N ILE A 77 0.47 -5.74 8.64
CA ILE A 77 1.07 -5.88 9.98
C ILE A 77 2.33 -6.77 9.90
N PRO A 78 3.50 -6.24 9.50
CA PRO A 78 4.72 -7.04 9.52
C PRO A 78 5.31 -7.12 10.94
N PHE A 79 5.31 -8.31 11.54
CA PHE A 79 6.17 -8.61 12.69
C PHE A 79 7.66 -8.78 12.29
N GLY A 80 7.95 -8.90 10.98
CA GLY A 80 9.28 -9.01 10.38
C GLY A 80 9.28 -8.70 8.88
N GLU A 81 10.37 -9.02 8.18
CA GLU A 81 10.45 -8.86 6.72
C GLU A 81 9.33 -9.65 5.99
N PRO A 82 8.52 -9.00 5.14
CA PRO A 82 7.40 -9.67 4.49
C PRO A 82 7.85 -10.55 3.33
N PHE A 83 7.10 -11.63 3.11
CA PHE A 83 7.12 -12.43 1.90
C PHE A 83 5.70 -12.62 1.35
N TYR A 84 5.59 -13.02 0.08
CA TYR A 84 4.28 -13.17 -0.58
C TYR A 84 4.17 -14.49 -1.35
N LEU A 85 2.92 -14.85 -1.66
CA LEU A 85 2.55 -16.03 -2.45
C LEU A 85 2.33 -15.58 -3.90
N TYR A 86 3.18 -16.04 -4.81
CA TYR A 86 3.18 -15.57 -6.19
C TYR A 86 2.64 -16.61 -7.17
N ASP A 87 1.89 -16.13 -8.16
CA ASP A 87 1.77 -16.84 -9.43
C ASP A 87 3.05 -16.57 -10.23
N TYR A 88 3.46 -17.54 -11.05
CA TYR A 88 4.61 -17.37 -11.92
C TYR A 88 4.31 -17.88 -13.32
N ASP A 89 4.62 -17.06 -14.31
CA ASP A 89 4.56 -17.43 -15.72
C ASP A 89 5.85 -16.99 -16.43
N VAL A 90 6.29 -17.75 -17.42
CA VAL A 90 7.59 -17.55 -18.07
C VAL A 90 7.63 -16.24 -18.88
N ILE A 91 6.47 -15.74 -19.32
CA ILE A 91 6.37 -14.49 -20.09
C ILE A 91 6.32 -13.29 -19.16
N SER A 92 5.58 -13.40 -18.07
CA SER A 92 5.23 -12.27 -17.20
C SER A 92 5.94 -12.25 -15.84
N GLY A 93 6.68 -13.30 -15.51
CA GLY A 93 7.44 -13.40 -14.28
C GLY A 93 6.56 -13.61 -13.05
N PHE A 94 7.07 -13.16 -11.90
CA PHE A 94 6.32 -13.15 -10.64
C PHE A 94 5.12 -12.19 -10.70
N LYS A 95 3.91 -12.72 -10.48
CA LYS A 95 2.66 -11.98 -10.40
C LYS A 95 2.08 -12.04 -8.99
N LYS A 96 1.90 -10.86 -8.40
CA LYS A 96 1.16 -10.71 -7.14
C LYS A 96 -0.22 -10.13 -7.45
N SER A 97 -1.26 -10.81 -6.98
CA SER A 97 -2.63 -10.28 -6.94
C SER A 97 -3.31 -10.73 -5.67
N ASP A 98 -4.21 -9.91 -5.14
CA ASP A 98 -4.90 -10.22 -3.88
C ASP A 98 -5.80 -11.44 -4.05
N GLY A 99 -6.46 -11.59 -5.20
CA GLY A 99 -7.28 -12.76 -5.52
C GLY A 99 -6.46 -14.06 -5.52
N PHE A 100 -5.30 -14.06 -6.18
CA PHE A 100 -4.41 -15.23 -6.20
C PHE A 100 -3.83 -15.51 -4.81
N SER A 101 -3.37 -14.47 -4.10
CA SER A 101 -2.78 -14.62 -2.76
C SER A 101 -3.80 -15.21 -1.78
N ASN A 102 -5.06 -14.76 -1.84
CA ASN A 102 -6.14 -15.33 -1.05
C ASN A 102 -6.45 -16.79 -1.43
N GLN A 103 -6.41 -17.15 -2.72
CA GLN A 103 -6.56 -18.54 -3.15
C GLN A 103 -5.42 -19.43 -2.62
N SER A 104 -4.17 -19.00 -2.73
CA SER A 104 -3.00 -19.71 -2.21
C SER A 104 -3.04 -19.82 -0.68
N LEU A 105 -3.52 -18.78 0.01
CA LEU A 105 -3.71 -18.84 1.46
C LEU A 105 -4.79 -19.85 1.85
N SER A 106 -5.92 -19.88 1.14
CA SER A 106 -6.97 -20.89 1.34
C SER A 106 -6.44 -22.31 1.10
N PHE A 107 -5.59 -22.48 0.07
CA PHE A 107 -4.94 -23.75 -0.19
C PHE A 107 -4.08 -24.22 1.00
N LEU A 108 -3.21 -23.34 1.51
CA LEU A 108 -2.41 -23.62 2.71
C LEU A 108 -3.29 -23.95 3.93
N LYS A 109 -4.39 -23.22 4.14
CA LYS A 109 -5.32 -23.46 5.24
C LYS A 109 -6.02 -24.82 5.13
N ASP A 110 -6.47 -25.21 3.94
CA ASP A 110 -7.10 -26.51 3.73
C ASP A 110 -6.11 -27.65 4.00
N MET A 111 -4.85 -27.52 3.53
CA MET A 111 -3.79 -28.49 3.86
C MET A 111 -3.48 -28.52 5.36
N ALA A 112 -3.46 -27.36 6.03
CA ALA A 112 -3.26 -27.25 7.48
C ALA A 112 -4.39 -27.86 8.31
N LEU A 113 -5.59 -27.98 7.74
CA LEU A 113 -6.74 -28.66 8.35
C LEU A 113 -6.79 -30.15 8.02
N GLY A 114 -5.74 -30.69 7.40
CA GLY A 114 -5.61 -32.10 7.03
C GLY A 114 -6.21 -32.46 5.67
N GLY A 115 -6.53 -31.48 4.82
CA GLY A 115 -6.95 -31.74 3.45
C GLY A 115 -5.81 -32.34 2.63
N GLU A 116 -6.07 -33.49 2.00
CA GLU A 116 -5.08 -34.14 1.11
C GLU A 116 -5.31 -33.69 -0.34
N PHE A 117 -4.23 -33.25 -0.99
CA PHE A 117 -4.24 -32.76 -2.36
C PHE A 117 -3.14 -33.44 -3.17
N SER A 118 -3.43 -33.69 -4.44
CA SER A 118 -2.45 -34.21 -5.39
C SER A 118 -2.46 -33.36 -6.65
N GLU A 119 -1.28 -33.16 -7.25
CA GLU A 119 -1.17 -32.53 -8.56
C GLU A 119 -1.90 -33.38 -9.62
N GLU A 120 -2.64 -32.71 -10.49
CA GLU A 120 -3.34 -33.32 -11.60
C GLU A 120 -2.34 -33.98 -12.57
N SER A 121 -2.61 -35.23 -12.94
CA SER A 121 -1.69 -36.01 -13.77
C SER A 121 -1.72 -35.60 -15.25
N SER A 122 -2.73 -34.84 -15.68
CA SER A 122 -2.85 -34.38 -17.07
C SER A 122 -1.84 -33.26 -17.35
N PRO A 123 -1.04 -33.34 -18.43
CA PRO A 123 -0.09 -32.29 -18.81
C PRO A 123 -0.74 -30.89 -18.97
N ASP A 124 -2.01 -30.86 -19.40
CA ASP A 124 -2.76 -29.60 -19.60
C ASP A 124 -3.18 -28.93 -18.27
N LEU A 125 -3.16 -29.69 -17.18
CA LEU A 125 -3.52 -29.25 -15.83
C LEU A 125 -2.30 -29.23 -14.89
N LYS A 126 -1.08 -29.19 -15.45
CA LYS A 126 0.14 -29.09 -14.66
C LYS A 126 0.07 -27.88 -13.71
N GLY A 127 0.48 -28.07 -12.47
CA GLY A 127 0.39 -27.05 -11.42
C GLY A 127 -1.03 -26.86 -10.88
N VAL A 128 -2.01 -27.70 -11.22
CA VAL A 128 -3.33 -27.73 -10.57
C VAL A 128 -3.34 -28.87 -9.56
N TYR A 129 -3.78 -28.57 -8.34
CA TYR A 129 -3.88 -29.49 -7.23
C TYR A 129 -5.34 -29.71 -6.88
N SER A 130 -5.78 -30.96 -6.96
CA SER A 130 -7.15 -31.36 -6.62
C SER A 130 -7.17 -32.16 -5.34
N ARG A 131 -8.24 -31.96 -4.58
CA ARG A 131 -8.48 -32.66 -3.31
C ARG A 131 -8.78 -34.14 -3.55
N CYS A 132 -8.12 -35.04 -2.82
CA CYS A 132 -8.19 -36.49 -3.02
C CYS A 132 -8.69 -37.30 -1.81
N ASP A 133 -8.97 -36.65 -0.68
CA ASP A 133 -9.53 -37.24 0.55
C ASP A 133 -11.07 -37.40 0.55
N GLY A 134 -11.72 -37.16 -0.59
CA GLY A 134 -13.19 -37.15 -0.72
C GLY A 134 -13.85 -35.81 -0.42
N GLY A 135 -13.09 -34.78 -0.05
CA GLY A 135 -13.56 -33.40 -0.03
C GLY A 135 -13.56 -32.75 -1.42
N ASN A 136 -14.13 -31.53 -1.49
CA ASN A 136 -14.13 -30.72 -2.71
C ASN A 136 -13.10 -29.59 -2.61
N GLY A 137 -12.45 -29.27 -3.72
CA GLY A 137 -11.53 -28.13 -3.82
C GLY A 137 -10.44 -28.40 -4.85
N TRP A 138 -10.07 -27.35 -5.57
CA TRP A 138 -8.89 -27.35 -6.42
C TRP A 138 -8.19 -26.01 -6.32
N TYR A 139 -6.86 -26.03 -6.41
CA TYR A 139 -6.00 -24.87 -6.26
C TYR A 139 -4.92 -24.89 -7.33
N ARG A 140 -4.33 -23.74 -7.61
CA ARG A 140 -3.12 -23.66 -8.43
C ARG A 140 -1.90 -23.65 -7.52
N GLU A 141 -0.81 -24.21 -8.03
CA GLU A 141 0.51 -24.05 -7.44
C GLU A 141 0.86 -22.58 -7.27
N PHE A 142 1.71 -22.30 -6.29
CA PHE A 142 2.24 -20.98 -6.06
C PHE A 142 3.71 -21.08 -5.66
N TYR A 143 4.38 -19.94 -5.75
CA TYR A 143 5.81 -19.84 -5.58
C TYR A 143 6.16 -18.76 -4.57
N PHE A 144 7.29 -18.98 -3.89
CA PHE A 144 7.98 -17.96 -3.13
C PHE A 144 9.12 -17.40 -3.95
N ARG A 145 9.39 -16.10 -3.77
CA ARG A 145 10.66 -15.53 -4.21
C ARG A 145 11.72 -15.86 -3.17
N GLY A 146 12.70 -16.67 -3.54
CA GLY A 146 13.70 -17.24 -2.64
C GLY A 146 14.43 -16.23 -1.76
N THR A 147 14.89 -15.12 -2.33
CA THR A 147 15.55 -14.06 -1.55
C THR A 147 14.60 -13.40 -0.53
N GLU A 148 13.34 -13.15 -0.90
CA GLU A 148 12.36 -12.50 0.00
C GLU A 148 12.04 -13.40 1.19
N ILE A 149 11.70 -14.67 0.94
CA ILE A 149 11.39 -15.59 2.04
C ILE A 149 12.63 -15.90 2.89
N THR A 150 13.83 -15.92 2.30
CA THR A 150 15.07 -16.07 3.08
C THR A 150 15.29 -14.87 4.00
N MET A 151 15.00 -13.65 3.54
CA MET A 151 15.06 -12.44 4.38
C MET A 151 14.07 -12.54 5.55
N ALA A 152 12.84 -13.00 5.30
CA ALA A 152 11.84 -13.23 6.35
C ALA A 152 12.33 -14.23 7.41
N PHE A 153 12.94 -15.33 6.97
CA PHE A 153 13.47 -16.34 7.89
C PHE A 153 14.63 -15.81 8.75
N ILE A 154 15.55 -15.05 8.14
CA ILE A 154 16.66 -14.43 8.87
C ILE A 154 16.15 -13.40 9.89
N ASP A 155 15.20 -12.54 9.49
CA ASP A 155 14.69 -11.49 10.37
C ASP A 155 13.87 -12.06 11.54
N SER A 156 13.13 -13.14 11.31
CA SER A 156 12.42 -13.91 12.35
C SER A 156 13.33 -14.84 13.16
N ASN A 157 14.64 -14.87 12.89
CA ASN A 157 15.63 -15.69 13.59
C ASN A 157 15.28 -17.20 13.61
N VAL A 158 14.80 -17.71 12.48
CA VAL A 158 14.51 -19.14 12.29
C VAL A 158 15.57 -19.81 11.43
N ASN A 159 15.71 -21.13 11.57
CA ASN A 159 16.64 -21.92 10.78
C ASN A 159 16.25 -21.91 9.29
N ILE A 160 17.22 -21.71 8.40
CA ILE A 160 17.00 -21.60 6.96
C ILE A 160 16.92 -23.01 6.34
N PRO A 161 15.81 -23.37 5.68
CA PRO A 161 15.68 -24.61 4.94
C PRO A 161 16.75 -24.78 3.85
N PRO A 162 17.22 -26.01 3.55
CA PRO A 162 18.25 -26.26 2.54
C PRO A 162 17.99 -25.63 1.16
N CYS A 163 16.75 -25.59 0.69
CA CYS A 163 16.35 -24.98 -0.59
C CYS A 163 16.57 -23.46 -0.62
N LEU A 164 16.67 -22.82 0.55
CA LEU A 164 16.87 -21.38 0.72
C LEU A 164 18.33 -20.99 0.98
N GLU A 165 19.20 -21.92 1.34
CA GLU A 165 20.61 -21.61 1.69
C GLU A 165 21.37 -20.91 0.55
N LYS A 166 21.03 -21.21 -0.71
CA LYS A 166 21.62 -20.53 -1.89
C LYS A 166 21.35 -19.02 -1.93
N PHE A 167 20.33 -18.52 -1.23
CA PHE A 167 19.99 -17.10 -1.18
C PHE A 167 20.55 -16.38 0.04
N ARG A 168 21.07 -17.10 1.04
CA ARG A 168 21.46 -16.56 2.35
C ARG A 168 22.38 -15.34 2.25
N VAL A 169 23.47 -15.46 1.49
CA VAL A 169 24.45 -14.37 1.31
C VAL A 169 23.80 -13.11 0.72
N ARG A 170 22.89 -13.28 -0.24
CA ARG A 170 22.17 -12.15 -0.89
C ARG A 170 21.16 -11.54 0.08
N ALA A 171 20.39 -12.37 0.77
CA ALA A 171 19.39 -11.96 1.75
C ALA A 171 20.02 -11.19 2.92
N ASP A 172 21.10 -11.70 3.51
CA ASP A 172 21.86 -11.03 4.58
C ASP A 172 22.34 -9.63 4.16
N LYS A 173 22.89 -9.53 2.95
CA LYS A 173 23.35 -8.25 2.40
C LYS A 173 22.21 -7.26 2.25
N LEU A 174 21.09 -7.69 1.65
CA LEU A 174 19.92 -6.83 1.45
C LEU A 174 19.29 -6.40 2.77
N LEU A 175 19.21 -7.30 3.75
CA LEU A 175 18.69 -7.01 5.08
C LEU A 175 19.57 -5.99 5.81
N LYS A 176 20.90 -6.15 5.74
CA LYS A 176 21.85 -5.17 6.27
C LYS A 176 21.70 -3.81 5.59
N ASP A 177 21.67 -3.77 4.25
CA ASP A 177 21.50 -2.54 3.48
C ASP A 177 20.17 -1.83 3.84
N LYS A 178 19.10 -2.59 4.07
CA LYS A 178 17.79 -2.06 4.49
C LYS A 178 17.84 -1.49 5.91
N LYS A 179 18.45 -2.20 6.86
CA LYS A 179 18.66 -1.74 8.24
C LYS A 179 19.51 -0.47 8.28
N ASP A 180 20.59 -0.40 7.51
CA ASP A 180 21.44 0.79 7.38
C ASP A 180 20.69 1.99 6.75
N ARG A 181 19.84 1.75 5.74
CA ARG A 181 18.98 2.80 5.16
C ARG A 181 17.94 3.30 6.17
N LEU A 182 17.32 2.40 6.93
CA LEU A 182 16.35 2.74 7.95
C LEU A 182 17.01 3.55 9.08
N ALA A 183 18.21 3.16 9.52
CA ALA A 183 19.00 3.90 10.50
C ALA A 183 19.32 5.32 10.01
N LYS A 184 19.82 5.46 8.77
CA LYS A 184 20.07 6.78 8.15
C LYS A 184 18.81 7.62 8.00
N LYS A 185 17.66 6.99 7.70
CA LYS A 185 16.37 7.69 7.62
C LYS A 185 15.94 8.18 9.00
N LYS A 186 16.05 7.35 10.04
CA LYS A 186 15.80 7.74 11.44
C LYS A 186 16.75 8.83 11.94
N GLU A 187 18.03 8.78 11.55
CA GLU A 187 19.00 9.84 11.86
C GLU A 187 18.64 11.16 11.17
N LYS A 188 18.21 11.10 9.90
CA LYS A 188 17.72 12.29 9.17
C LYS A 188 16.41 12.82 9.74
N GLU A 189 15.45 11.98 10.08
CA GLU A 189 14.18 12.38 10.69
C GLU A 189 14.38 12.92 12.11
N GLY A 190 15.29 12.34 12.89
CA GLY A 190 15.74 12.89 14.17
C GLY A 190 16.51 14.21 14.02
N GLN A 191 17.05 14.50 12.82
CA GLN A 191 17.65 15.79 12.45
C GLN A 191 16.66 16.75 11.79
N ILE A 192 15.49 16.30 11.32
CA ILE A 192 14.32 17.16 11.04
C ILE A 192 13.70 17.50 12.40
N VAL A 193 14.48 18.18 13.22
CA VAL A 193 13.95 19.10 14.20
C VAL A 193 13.52 20.29 13.37
N VAL A 194 12.26 20.33 12.90
CA VAL A 194 11.67 21.63 12.58
C VAL A 194 11.88 22.44 13.85
N SER A 195 12.67 23.52 13.74
CA SER A 195 13.03 24.29 14.92
C SER A 195 11.73 24.69 15.62
N ARG A 196 11.70 24.65 16.95
CA ARG A 196 10.56 25.19 17.70
C ARG A 196 10.18 26.59 17.18
N ASP A 197 11.18 27.36 16.78
CA ASP A 197 11.00 28.71 16.22
C ASP A 197 10.32 28.71 14.83
N GLU A 198 10.53 27.68 14.01
CA GLU A 198 9.87 27.55 12.70
C GLU A 198 8.40 27.18 12.86
N LEU A 199 8.09 26.26 13.80
CA LEU A 199 6.71 25.91 14.13
C LEU A 199 5.97 27.06 14.81
N GLU A 200 6.63 27.82 15.70
CA GLU A 200 6.03 29.00 16.33
C GLU A 200 5.70 30.09 15.30
N LYS A 201 6.59 30.31 14.32
CA LYS A 201 6.32 31.24 13.20
C LYS A 201 5.15 30.78 12.33
N GLU A 202 5.07 29.49 12.01
CA GLU A 202 3.99 28.97 11.19
C GLU A 202 2.64 29.03 11.94
N ILE A 203 2.64 28.80 13.25
CA ILE A 203 1.46 29.03 14.10
C ILE A 203 1.04 30.50 14.09
N GLU A 204 1.98 31.44 14.18
CA GLU A 204 1.67 32.87 14.12
C GLU A 204 1.08 33.27 12.76
N LEU A 205 1.65 32.78 11.66
CA LEU A 205 1.14 33.02 10.30
C LEU A 205 -0.28 32.48 10.12
N LEU A 206 -0.51 31.22 10.51
CA LEU A 206 -1.83 30.59 10.41
C LEU A 206 -2.86 31.29 11.29
N ARG A 207 -2.47 31.75 12.49
CA ARG A 207 -3.36 32.54 13.35
C ARG A 207 -3.72 33.88 12.72
N ALA A 208 -2.75 34.57 12.11
CA ALA A 208 -2.99 35.84 11.42
C ALA A 208 -3.92 35.66 10.21
N GLU A 209 -3.75 34.57 9.46
CA GLU A 209 -4.61 34.21 8.33
C GLU A 209 -6.05 33.90 8.79
N ILE A 210 -6.23 33.13 9.88
CA ILE A 210 -7.55 32.87 10.47
C ILE A 210 -8.23 34.18 10.88
N ILE A 211 -7.50 35.12 11.49
CA ILE A 211 -8.06 36.43 11.90
C ILE A 211 -8.51 37.21 10.66
N THR A 212 -7.70 37.20 9.60
CA THR A 212 -8.00 37.91 8.34
C THR A 212 -9.24 37.32 7.68
N LEU A 213 -9.29 35.99 7.50
CA LEU A 213 -10.43 35.27 6.92
C LEU A 213 -11.70 35.42 7.76
N LYS A 214 -11.59 35.47 9.09
CA LYS A 214 -12.72 35.77 9.97
C LYS A 214 -13.20 37.22 9.82
N GLY A 215 -12.31 38.16 9.55
CA GLY A 215 -12.66 39.56 9.26
C GLY A 215 -13.32 39.76 7.89
N GLU A 216 -13.13 38.82 6.96
CA GLU A 216 -13.79 38.80 5.63
C GLU A 216 -15.19 38.17 5.65
N LEU A 217 -15.57 37.48 6.74
CA LEU A 217 -16.94 37.01 6.92
C LEU A 217 -17.89 38.19 7.15
N PRO A 218 -19.13 38.15 6.63
CA PRO A 218 -20.14 39.18 6.89
C PRO A 218 -20.26 39.47 8.39
N SER A 219 -19.99 40.71 8.76
CA SER A 219 -19.86 41.13 10.15
C SER A 219 -21.19 41.04 10.91
N GLN A 220 -21.10 40.72 12.20
CA GLN A 220 -22.16 40.81 13.22
C GLN A 220 -23.16 39.65 13.37
N LEU A 221 -23.06 38.59 12.55
CA LEU A 221 -23.86 37.36 12.74
C LEU A 221 -23.51 36.69 14.08
N GLY A 222 -24.46 36.60 15.01
CA GLY A 222 -24.26 36.07 16.36
C GLY A 222 -23.38 36.92 17.29
N GLU A 223 -23.02 38.15 16.92
CA GLU A 223 -22.14 39.00 17.74
C GLU A 223 -22.89 39.67 18.90
N PHE A 224 -24.16 40.02 18.68
CA PHE A 224 -24.97 40.77 19.64
C PHE A 224 -25.93 39.91 20.46
N ARG A 225 -26.11 38.65 20.07
CA ARG A 225 -27.02 37.71 20.71
C ARG A 225 -26.66 36.27 20.36
N ASP A 226 -26.69 35.41 21.37
CA ASP A 226 -26.37 33.99 21.25
C ASP A 226 -27.52 33.21 20.56
N ASP A 227 -28.74 33.73 20.59
CA ASP A 227 -29.94 33.17 19.96
C ASP A 227 -30.26 33.79 18.59
N ASP A 228 -29.25 34.27 17.86
CA ASP A 228 -29.44 34.89 16.53
C ASP A 228 -30.16 33.92 15.57
N PRO A 229 -31.41 34.20 15.18
CA PRO A 229 -32.20 33.26 14.41
C PRO A 229 -31.69 33.07 12.99
N LEU A 230 -30.96 34.05 12.44
CA LEU A 230 -30.33 33.92 11.12
C LEU A 230 -29.07 33.05 11.22
N LEU A 231 -28.28 33.20 12.29
CA LEU A 231 -27.13 32.33 12.55
C LEU A 231 -27.57 30.87 12.75
N ILE A 232 -28.59 30.64 13.59
CA ILE A 232 -29.18 29.31 13.83
C ILE A 232 -29.63 28.70 12.50
N ALA A 233 -30.36 29.45 11.68
CA ALA A 233 -30.82 28.97 10.38
C ALA A 233 -29.67 28.61 9.41
N ILE A 234 -28.58 29.37 9.41
CA ILE A 234 -27.38 29.07 8.61
C ILE A 234 -26.69 27.79 9.11
N GLN A 235 -26.57 27.61 10.43
CA GLN A 235 -25.94 26.44 11.03
C GLN A 235 -26.73 25.15 10.74
N LEU A 236 -28.04 25.16 11.01
CA LEU A 236 -28.95 24.06 10.68
C LEU A 236 -28.86 23.67 9.21
N ARG A 237 -28.74 24.67 8.33
CA ARG A 237 -28.57 24.44 6.91
C ARG A 237 -27.23 23.79 6.58
N ASN A 238 -26.13 24.29 7.12
CA ASN A 238 -24.81 23.72 6.85
C ASN A 238 -24.71 22.25 7.30
N SER A 239 -25.33 21.88 8.43
CA SER A 239 -25.40 20.49 8.90
C SER A 239 -26.29 19.61 8.03
N GLU A 240 -27.38 20.13 7.49
CA GLU A 240 -28.26 19.35 6.62
C GLU A 240 -27.62 19.14 5.24
N TRP A 241 -26.94 20.16 4.72
CA TRP A 241 -26.25 20.08 3.43
C TRP A 241 -24.91 19.34 3.47
N SER A 242 -24.27 19.18 4.63
CA SER A 242 -23.05 18.37 4.73
C SER A 242 -23.30 16.89 4.38
N ASN A 243 -24.55 16.44 4.50
CA ASN A 243 -24.97 15.07 4.20
C ASN A 243 -25.64 14.93 2.83
N TYR A 244 -25.69 16.00 2.02
CA TYR A 244 -26.32 15.98 0.72
C TYR A 244 -25.48 15.21 -0.30
N ASP A 245 -26.09 14.20 -0.92
CA ASP A 245 -25.56 13.44 -2.03
C ASP A 245 -26.43 13.67 -3.27
N VAL A 246 -25.79 14.05 -4.38
CA VAL A 246 -26.49 14.33 -5.66
C VAL A 246 -27.15 13.08 -6.24
N ASP A 247 -26.62 11.90 -5.92
CA ASP A 247 -27.07 10.62 -6.46
C ASP A 247 -28.14 9.94 -5.57
N ASP A 248 -28.29 10.37 -4.31
CA ASP A 248 -29.34 9.89 -3.41
C ASP A 248 -30.41 10.97 -3.13
N ARG A 249 -31.57 10.81 -3.78
CA ARG A 249 -32.72 11.70 -3.60
C ARG A 249 -33.24 11.79 -2.16
N ARG A 250 -32.93 10.81 -1.29
CA ARG A 250 -33.34 10.83 0.12
C ARG A 250 -32.55 11.84 0.95
N THR A 251 -31.39 12.25 0.47
CA THR A 251 -30.52 13.23 1.14
C THR A 251 -30.86 14.68 0.78
N ILE A 252 -31.87 14.90 -0.09
CA ILE A 252 -32.30 16.25 -0.48
C ILE A 252 -32.85 16.97 0.77
N PRO A 253 -32.24 18.09 1.20
CA PRO A 253 -32.64 18.78 2.43
C PRO A 253 -34.08 19.28 2.38
N SER A 254 -34.90 19.04 3.39
CA SER A 254 -36.29 19.49 3.41
C SER A 254 -36.43 20.90 4.01
N GLN A 255 -37.05 21.83 3.28
CA GLN A 255 -37.28 23.19 3.78
C GLN A 255 -38.24 23.20 4.98
N ASP A 256 -39.31 22.42 4.93
CA ASP A 256 -40.28 22.37 6.04
C ASP A 256 -39.68 21.75 7.31
N ALA A 257 -38.75 20.79 7.15
CA ALA A 257 -38.03 20.21 8.28
C ALA A 257 -37.10 21.25 8.95
N LEU A 258 -36.36 22.02 8.14
CA LEU A 258 -35.48 23.09 8.64
C LEU A 258 -36.28 24.21 9.33
N VAL A 259 -37.44 24.59 8.78
CA VAL A 259 -38.34 25.58 9.41
C VAL A 259 -38.88 25.06 10.75
N ALA A 260 -39.22 23.77 10.85
CA ALA A 260 -39.67 23.16 12.09
C ALA A 260 -38.56 23.13 13.16
N GLN A 261 -37.33 22.79 12.77
CA GLN A 261 -36.15 22.80 13.65
C GLN A 261 -35.81 24.22 14.12
N LEU A 262 -35.83 25.21 13.22
CA LEU A 262 -35.58 26.61 13.56
C LEU A 262 -36.56 27.13 14.63
N LYS A 263 -37.84 26.74 14.54
CA LYS A 263 -38.87 27.11 15.53
C LYS A 263 -38.73 26.36 16.86
N LEU A 264 -38.01 25.24 16.88
CA LEU A 264 -37.71 24.49 18.08
C LEU A 264 -36.50 25.10 18.80
N GLU A 265 -35.50 25.54 18.04
CA GLU A 265 -34.29 26.17 18.59
C GLU A 265 -34.48 27.63 18.98
N TYR A 266 -35.39 28.35 18.31
CA TYR A 266 -35.80 29.70 18.69
C TYR A 266 -37.22 29.72 19.25
N GLU A 267 -37.34 30.01 20.54
CA GLU A 267 -38.61 29.99 21.28
C GLU A 267 -39.61 31.03 20.74
N ASN A 268 -40.88 30.61 20.54
CA ASN A 268 -42.00 31.47 20.12
C ASN A 268 -41.86 32.14 18.73
N MET A 269 -41.08 31.58 17.79
CA MET A 269 -41.00 32.12 16.42
C MET A 269 -42.31 31.91 15.63
N PRO A 270 -42.93 32.99 15.07
CA PRO A 270 -44.04 32.87 14.13
C PRO A 270 -43.63 32.14 12.85
N ASP A 271 -44.53 31.32 12.29
CA ASP A 271 -44.24 30.51 11.10
C ASP A 271 -43.79 31.34 9.88
N ALA A 272 -44.45 32.48 9.66
CA ALA A 272 -44.11 33.40 8.59
C ALA A 272 -42.69 33.98 8.73
N GLN A 273 -42.25 34.23 9.97
CA GLN A 273 -40.92 34.73 10.26
C GLN A 273 -39.86 33.63 10.07
N ALA A 274 -40.13 32.42 10.54
CA ALA A 274 -39.24 31.27 10.35
C ALA A 274 -38.97 30.97 8.87
N ARG A 275 -40.04 30.98 8.04
CA ARG A 275 -39.92 30.79 6.58
C ARG A 275 -39.16 31.93 5.90
N ALA A 276 -39.34 33.16 6.37
CA ALA A 276 -38.60 34.30 5.83
C ALA A 276 -37.10 34.22 6.17
N ILE A 277 -36.76 33.84 7.40
CA ILE A 277 -35.37 33.70 7.87
C ILE A 277 -34.67 32.54 7.15
N GLU A 278 -35.31 31.37 7.03
CA GLU A 278 -34.75 30.24 6.26
C GLU A 278 -34.49 30.64 4.80
N LYS A 279 -35.42 31.38 4.18
CA LYS A 279 -35.27 31.87 2.81
C LYS A 279 -34.13 32.90 2.65
N VAL A 280 -33.82 33.66 3.69
CA VAL A 280 -32.65 34.58 3.68
C VAL A 280 -31.36 33.80 3.88
N ALA A 281 -31.34 32.81 4.78
CA ALA A 281 -30.22 31.86 4.92
C ALA A 281 -30.01 31.02 3.64
N CYS A 282 -31.03 30.91 2.79
CA CYS A 282 -31.03 30.18 1.53
C CYS A 282 -31.75 30.91 0.38
N PRO A 283 -31.05 31.68 -0.45
CA PRO A 283 -31.66 32.29 -1.62
C PRO A 283 -31.93 31.31 -2.78
N ILE A 284 -31.53 30.04 -2.65
CA ILE A 284 -31.65 29.04 -3.73
C ILE A 284 -33.11 28.62 -3.91
N LYS A 285 -33.73 29.09 -4.99
CA LYS A 285 -35.01 28.55 -5.48
C LYS A 285 -34.79 27.16 -6.05
N ARG A 286 -35.34 26.14 -5.39
CA ARG A 286 -35.40 24.79 -5.94
C ARG A 286 -36.55 24.71 -6.95
N LYS A 287 -36.33 24.02 -8.07
CA LYS A 287 -37.36 23.68 -9.06
C LYS A 287 -38.18 22.50 -8.58
#